data_AF-A0A662H716-F1
#
_entry.id   AF-A0A662H716-F1
#
_cell.length_a   1.000
_cell.length_b   1.000
_cell.length_c   1.000
_cell.angle_alpha   90.00
_cell.angle_beta   90.00
_cell.angle_gamma   90.00
#
_symmetry.space_group_name_H-M   'P 1'
#
loop_
_entity.id
_entity.type
_entity.pdbx_description
1 polymer ?
#
loop_
_entity_poly.entity_id
_entity_poly.type
_entity_poly.pdbx_seq_one_letter_code
_entity_poly.pdbx_strand_id
1 'polypeptide(L)' 'MTALPGEEFARRVIEKANEFKNPATGDRLGDALEKIIIACAKATETEDEFLDCIDDALAKLREAVQELKRKRR' A
#
# COMPACT_ATOMS: atom_id res chain seq x y z
N MET A 1 11.26 -21.90 -8.87
CA MET A 1 10.24 -21.51 -7.89
C MET A 1 9.35 -20.50 -8.56
N THR A 2 8.10 -20.87 -8.87
CA THR A 2 7.06 -19.96 -9.36
C THR A 2 6.59 -19.09 -8.20
N ALA A 3 6.60 -17.77 -8.36
CA ALA A 3 6.01 -16.86 -7.38
C ALA A 3 4.52 -17.18 -7.24
N LEU A 4 3.97 -17.03 -6.02
CA LEU A 4 2.53 -17.18 -5.84
C LEU A 4 1.80 -16.06 -6.60
N PRO A 5 0.59 -16.29 -7.14
CA PRO A 5 -0.15 -15.26 -7.90
C PRO A 5 -0.25 -13.91 -7.17
N GLY A 6 -0.44 -13.93 -5.85
CA GLY A 6 -0.48 -12.72 -5.01
C GLY A 6 0.86 -11.98 -4.91
N GLU A 7 1.99 -12.68 -4.96
CA GLU A 7 3.33 -12.04 -4.92
C GLU A 7 3.65 -11.33 -6.25
N GLU A 8 3.22 -11.92 -7.37
CA GLU A 8 3.37 -11.28 -8.68
C GLU A 8 2.50 -10.01 -8.77
N PHE A 9 1.26 -10.08 -8.28
CA PHE A 9 0.36 -8.92 -8.26
C PHE A 9 0.87 -7.81 -7.33
N ALA A 10 1.32 -8.15 -6.12
CA ALA A 10 1.97 -7.22 -5.19
C ALA A 10 3.14 -6.49 -5.84
N ARG A 11 3.99 -7.21 -6.57
CA ARG A 11 5.13 -6.63 -7.28
C ARG A 11 4.68 -5.61 -8.34
N ARG A 12 3.64 -5.92 -9.12
CA ARG A 12 3.09 -4.99 -10.12
C ARG A 12 2.56 -3.71 -9.47
N VAL A 13 1.89 -3.82 -8.32
CA VAL A 13 1.41 -2.64 -7.56
C VAL A 13 2.56 -1.81 -7.00
N ILE A 14 3.60 -2.45 -6.46
CA ILE A 14 4.82 -1.75 -5.99
C ILE A 14 5.50 -1.00 -7.15
N GLU A 15 5.72 -1.67 -8.28
CA GLU A 15 6.32 -1.07 -9.48
C GLU A 15 5.50 0.13 -9.95
N LYS A 16 4.16 0.01 -10.00
CA LYS A 16 3.27 1.10 -10.39
C LYS A 16 3.31 2.26 -9.40
N ALA A 17 3.26 1.99 -8.10
CA ALA A 17 3.33 3.01 -7.06
C ALA A 17 4.69 3.74 -7.07
N ASN A 18 5.77 3.05 -7.44
CA ASN A 18 7.11 3.61 -7.56
C ASN A 18 7.28 4.62 -8.71
N GLU A 19 6.30 4.75 -9.62
CA GLU A 19 6.22 5.89 -10.53
C GLU A 19 6.08 7.22 -9.77
N PHE A 20 5.53 7.19 -8.56
CA PHE A 20 5.54 8.33 -7.66
C PHE A 20 6.78 8.32 -6.76
N LYS A 21 7.51 9.45 -6.79
CA LYS A 21 8.63 9.73 -5.90
C LYS A 21 8.30 10.94 -5.03
N ASN A 22 8.45 10.80 -3.72
CA ASN A 22 8.26 11.91 -2.79
C ASN A 22 9.31 13.00 -3.07
N PRO A 23 8.91 14.25 -3.38
CA PRO A 23 9.85 15.31 -3.72
C PRO A 23 10.68 15.79 -2.52
N ALA A 24 10.22 15.59 -1.29
CA ALA A 24 10.89 16.04 -0.08
C ALA A 24 11.89 15.02 0.46
N THR A 25 11.55 13.73 0.44
CA THR A 25 12.42 12.66 0.98
C THR A 25 13.18 11.90 -0.09
N GLY A 26 12.70 11.92 -1.34
CA GLY A 26 13.26 11.11 -2.42
C GLY A 26 12.80 9.65 -2.40
N ASP A 27 11.98 9.24 -1.43
CA ASP A 27 11.48 7.87 -1.34
C ASP A 27 10.46 7.58 -2.43
N ARG A 28 10.49 6.36 -2.96
CA ARG A 28 9.47 5.88 -3.89
C ARG A 28 8.28 5.33 -3.10
N LEU A 29 7.06 5.62 -3.55
CA LEU A 29 5.86 5.29 -2.77
C LEU A 29 5.66 3.79 -2.60
N GLY A 30 5.89 3.00 -3.66
CA GLY A 30 5.79 1.55 -3.60
C GLY A 30 6.73 0.95 -2.57
N ASP A 31 7.99 1.40 -2.54
CA ASP A 31 8.97 0.97 -1.53
C ASP A 31 8.54 1.36 -0.11
N ALA A 32 8.01 2.58 0.07
CA ALA A 32 7.53 3.05 1.36
C ALA A 32 6.33 2.24 1.89
N LEU A 33 5.50 1.69 0.99
CA LEU A 33 4.29 0.95 1.31
C LEU A 33 4.44 -0.57 1.14
N GLU A 34 5.61 -1.07 0.76
CA GLU A 34 5.87 -2.47 0.41
C GLU A 34 5.36 -3.44 1.48
N LYS A 35 5.58 -3.14 2.76
CA LYS A 35 5.14 -4.00 3.87
C LYS A 35 3.63 -4.20 3.91
N ILE A 36 2.86 -3.15 3.64
CA ILE A 36 1.38 -3.22 3.62
C ILE A 36 0.93 -3.98 2.38
N ILE A 37 1.53 -3.68 1.23
CA ILE A 37 1.21 -4.34 -0.04
C ILE A 37 1.45 -5.86 0.06
N ILE A 38 2.60 -6.28 0.59
CA ILE A 38 2.93 -7.70 0.80
C ILE A 38 2.00 -8.34 1.85
N ALA A 39 1.63 -7.61 2.90
CA ALA A 39 0.70 -8.13 3.91
C ALA A 39 -0.68 -8.40 3.30
N CYS A 40 -1.20 -7.50 2.47
CA CYS A 40 -2.46 -7.72 1.75
C CYS A 40 -2.36 -8.93 0.82
N ALA A 41 -1.29 -9.06 0.02
CA ALA A 41 -1.12 -10.22 -0.86
C ALA A 41 -1.06 -11.58 -0.14
N LYS A 42 -0.65 -11.59 1.12
CA LYS A 42 -0.65 -12.80 1.95
C LYS A 42 -1.99 -13.08 2.62
N ALA A 43 -2.81 -12.06 2.79
CA ALA A 43 -4.07 -12.13 3.54
C ALA A 43 -5.28 -12.43 2.64
N THR A 44 -5.13 -12.29 1.32
CA THR A 44 -6.24 -12.31 0.36
C THR A 44 -6.07 -13.42 -0.67
N GLU A 45 -7.18 -13.96 -1.16
CA GLU A 45 -7.18 -15.05 -2.14
C GLU A 45 -7.40 -14.55 -3.57
N THR A 46 -7.99 -13.36 -3.72
CA THR A 46 -8.30 -12.74 -5.02
C THR A 46 -7.64 -11.37 -5.20
N GLU A 47 -7.51 -10.92 -6.45
CA GLU A 47 -7.00 -9.56 -6.75
C GLU A 47 -7.94 -8.48 -6.21
N ASP A 48 -9.26 -8.69 -6.24
CA ASP A 48 -10.23 -7.73 -5.73
C ASP A 48 -10.09 -7.55 -4.20
N GLU A 49 -10.02 -8.65 -3.45
CA GLU A 49 -9.78 -8.62 -2.00
C GLU A 49 -8.45 -7.94 -1.65
N PHE A 50 -7.41 -8.19 -2.46
CA PHE A 50 -6.11 -7.53 -2.30
C PHE A 50 -6.21 -6.01 -2.45
N LEU A 51 -6.93 -5.55 -3.49
CA LEU A 51 -7.12 -4.12 -3.75
C LEU A 51 -7.93 -3.47 -2.62
N ASP A 52 -9.02 -4.12 -2.19
CA ASP A 52 -9.84 -3.69 -1.06
C ASP A 52 -9.01 -3.57 0.23
N CYS A 53 -8.12 -4.55 0.49
CA CYS A 53 -7.21 -4.52 1.64
C CYS A 53 -6.28 -3.30 1.64
N ILE A 54 -5.74 -2.93 0.47
CA ILE A 54 -4.89 -1.73 0.33
C ILE A 54 -5.70 -0.46 0.56
N ASP A 55 -6.88 -0.37 -0.06
CA ASP A 55 -7.76 0.80 0.06
C ASP A 55 -8.19 1.04 1.51
N ASP A 56 -8.55 -0.03 2.24
CA ASP A 56 -8.89 0.02 3.66
C ASP A 56 -7.71 0.51 4.52
N ALA A 57 -6.50 -0.01 4.27
CA ALA A 57 -5.30 0.41 5.00
C ALA A 57 -5.00 1.91 4.81
N LEU A 58 -5.12 2.41 3.57
CA LEU A 58 -4.91 3.82 3.25
C LEU A 58 -6.03 4.71 3.80
N ALA A 59 -7.28 4.26 3.77
CA ALA A 59 -8.41 4.95 4.40
C ALA A 59 -8.19 5.12 5.90
N LYS A 60 -7.77 4.06 6.61
CA LYS A 60 -7.48 4.11 8.05
C LYS A 60 -6.31 5.04 8.38
N LEU A 61 -5.24 5.01 7.58
CA LEU A 61 -4.13 5.95 7.74
C LEU A 61 -4.60 7.40 7.55
N ARG A 62 -5.44 7.66 6.54
CA ARG A 62 -6.01 8.98 6.30
C ARG A 62 -6.90 9.44 7.47
N GLU A 63 -7.77 8.57 7.99
CA GLU A 63 -8.60 8.83 9.17
C GLU A 63 -7.74 9.25 10.38
N ALA A 64 -6.70 8.48 10.69
CA ALA A 64 -5.78 8.77 11.80
C ALA A 64 -5.07 10.14 11.63
N VAL A 65 -4.59 10.45 10.42
CA VAL A 65 -3.97 11.75 10.12
C VAL A 65 -4.97 12.90 10.29
N GLN A 66 -6.23 12.73 9.87
CA GLN A 66 -7.25 13.76 10.03
C GLN A 66 -7.63 13.97 11.50
N GLU A 67 -7.72 12.91 12.30
CA GLU A 67 -7.98 13.00 13.73
C GLU A 67 -6.89 13.81 14.44
N LEU A 68 -5.62 13.51 14.15
CA LEU A 68 -4.48 14.27 14.69
C LEU A 68 -4.49 15.74 14.26
N LYS A 69 -4.88 16.04 13.01
CA LYS A 69 -5.04 17.43 12.54
C LYS A 69 -6.16 18.17 13.28
N ARG A 70 -7.27 17.49 13.60
CA ARG A 70 -8.39 18.09 14.36
C ARG A 70 -7.99 18.39 15.81
N LYS A 71 -7.26 17.50 16.47
CA LYS A 71 -6.78 17.71 17.86
C LYS A 71 -5.75 18.84 18.02
N ARG A 72 -5.11 19.26 16.92
CA ARG A 72 -4.16 20.39 16.90
C ARG A 72 -4.82 21.76 16.69
N ARG A 73 -6.11 21.79 16.35
CA ARG A 73 -6.91 23.03 16.27
C ARG A 73 -7.54 23.30 17.62
#